data_AF-A0A067P7R5-F1
#
_entry.id   AF-A0A067P7R5-F1
#
_cell.length_a   1.000
_cell.length_b   1.000
_cell.length_c   1.000
_cell.angle_alpha   90.00
_cell.angle_beta   90.00
_cell.angle_gamma   90.00
#
_symmetry.space_group_name_H-M   'P 1'
#
loop_
_entity.id
_entity.type
_entity.pdbx_description
1 polymer ?
#
loop_
_entity_poly.entity_id
_entity_poly.type
_entity_poly.pdbx_seq_one_letter_code
_entity_poly.pdbx_strand_id
1 'polypeptide(L)'
;MEAGIHGDLSYQLTHIGKDTFKIAHAGHLTLSSWVAPKLLGSKPGEPVAVKRPYFSKKEKTIEQICRFPANEEVLRVWKEANILLWSISLLSFTYAFIDRAIRKSPHPPPFNIPSLRFVNAGIAVVHTGHGSLHAGYLVEEMIDSDDHGSFIKYIHNGTAVPALDPSDELYGLAQFLCFTQHVQYAKTGGSVYISDYQGAPSHPHKFIQFI
;
A
#
# COMPACT_ATOMS: atom_id res chain seq x y z
N MET A 1 -13.06 -7.64 -23.53
CA MET A 1 -13.65 -8.40 -22.42
C MET A 1 -12.44 -8.93 -21.64
N GLU A 2 -11.94 -8.17 -20.67
CA GLU A 2 -10.82 -8.65 -19.86
C GLU A 2 -11.33 -9.77 -18.95
N ALA A 3 -10.67 -10.92 -18.99
CA ALA A 3 -10.99 -12.05 -18.13
C ALA A 3 -10.58 -11.67 -16.69
N GLY A 4 -11.55 -11.24 -15.88
CA GLY A 4 -11.36 -11.10 -14.45
C GLY A 4 -11.11 -12.46 -13.81
N ILE A 5 -10.27 -12.51 -12.78
CA ILE A 5 -10.14 -13.71 -11.96
C ILE A 5 -11.31 -13.71 -10.97
N HIS A 6 -12.07 -14.80 -10.95
CA HIS A 6 -13.15 -14.98 -9.99
C HIS A 6 -12.59 -15.53 -8.67
N GLY A 7 -13.29 -15.26 -7.57
CA GLY A 7 -12.89 -15.69 -6.25
C GLY A 7 -13.84 -15.23 -5.16
N ASP A 8 -13.63 -15.78 -3.98
CA ASP A 8 -14.35 -15.45 -2.76
C ASP A 8 -13.49 -14.54 -1.88
N LEU A 9 -14.09 -13.42 -1.46
CA LEU A 9 -13.52 -12.52 -0.47
C LEU A 9 -14.40 -12.55 0.78
N SER A 10 -13.83 -13.02 1.88
CA SER A 10 -14.48 -12.97 3.20
C SER A 10 -13.75 -11.97 4.08
N TYR A 11 -14.46 -11.17 4.86
CA TYR A 11 -13.84 -10.22 5.78
C TYR A 11 -14.65 -10.05 7.06
N GLN A 12 -13.96 -9.68 8.14
CA GLN A 12 -14.55 -9.45 9.44
C GLN A 12 -15.14 -8.05 9.52
N LEU A 13 -16.26 -7.89 10.22
CA LEU A 13 -16.87 -6.59 10.44
C LEU A 13 -16.09 -5.72 11.43
N THR A 14 -15.18 -6.30 12.22
CA THR A 14 -14.26 -5.56 13.07
C THR A 14 -13.20 -4.87 12.21
N HIS A 15 -13.01 -3.57 12.42
CA HIS A 15 -12.05 -2.78 11.64
C HIS A 15 -10.66 -2.96 12.26
N ILE A 16 -9.66 -3.22 11.42
CA ILE A 16 -8.25 -3.25 11.83
C ILE A 16 -7.56 -1.89 11.66
N GLY A 17 -8.20 -0.97 10.95
CA GLY A 17 -7.72 0.39 10.78
C GLY A 17 -8.79 1.32 10.20
N LYS A 18 -8.68 2.61 10.52
CA LYS A 18 -9.48 3.68 9.94
C LYS A 18 -8.55 4.86 9.65
N ASP A 19 -8.59 5.33 8.42
CA ASP A 19 -7.97 6.59 8.03
C ASP A 19 -9.04 7.65 7.73
N THR A 20 -8.68 8.76 7.09
CA THR A 20 -9.63 9.86 6.79
C THR A 20 -10.66 9.50 5.71
N PHE A 21 -10.37 8.54 4.85
CA PHE A 21 -11.10 8.23 3.63
C PHE A 21 -11.45 6.74 3.45
N LYS A 22 -10.81 5.83 4.18
CA LYS A 22 -10.98 4.38 4.05
C LYS A 22 -11.05 3.70 5.42
N ILE A 23 -11.74 2.58 5.42
CA ILE A 23 -11.79 1.65 6.54
C ILE A 23 -11.14 0.35 6.08
N ALA A 24 -10.25 -0.18 6.90
CA ALA A 24 -9.58 -1.46 6.69
C ALA A 24 -10.19 -2.53 7.59
N HIS A 25 -10.45 -3.69 7.00
CA HIS A 25 -10.93 -4.90 7.67
C HIS A 25 -9.94 -6.04 7.44
N ALA A 26 -9.81 -6.94 8.41
CA ALA A 26 -9.13 -8.21 8.15
C ALA A 26 -10.04 -9.13 7.33
N GLY A 27 -9.45 -9.84 6.37
CA GLY A 27 -10.16 -10.80 5.54
C GLY A 27 -9.28 -11.91 5.02
N HIS A 28 -9.90 -12.80 4.25
CA HIS A 28 -9.25 -13.90 3.58
C HIS A 28 -9.69 -13.94 2.13
N LEU A 29 -8.72 -14.11 1.23
CA LEU A 29 -8.92 -14.19 -0.21
C LEU A 29 -8.75 -15.63 -0.68
N THR A 30 -9.71 -16.12 -1.46
CA THR A 30 -9.60 -17.41 -2.17
C THR A 30 -9.96 -17.20 -3.63
N LEU A 31 -9.02 -17.47 -4.54
CA LEU A 31 -9.26 -17.34 -5.98
C LEU A 31 -9.72 -18.68 -6.56
N SER A 32 -10.68 -18.65 -7.49
CA SER A 32 -11.26 -19.85 -8.11
C SER A 32 -10.35 -20.49 -9.17
N SER A 33 -9.34 -19.76 -9.62
CA SER A 33 -8.43 -20.14 -10.69
C SER A 33 -6.99 -19.98 -10.25
N TRP A 34 -6.10 -20.78 -10.85
CA TRP A 34 -4.67 -20.68 -10.58
C TRP A 34 -4.13 -19.30 -11.01
N VAL A 35 -3.42 -18.65 -10.10
CA VAL A 35 -2.66 -17.42 -10.32
C VAL A 35 -1.17 -17.71 -10.25
N ALA A 36 -0.37 -16.87 -10.91
CA ALA A 36 1.07 -16.99 -10.88
C ALA A 36 1.61 -17.04 -9.44
N PRO A 37 2.68 -17.82 -9.17
CA PRO A 37 3.29 -17.86 -7.85
C PRO A 37 3.75 -16.46 -7.43
N LYS A 38 3.50 -16.09 -6.17
CA LYS A 38 3.81 -14.78 -5.54
C LYS A 38 2.83 -13.63 -5.82
N LEU A 39 1.71 -13.87 -6.50
CA LEU A 39 0.60 -12.92 -6.52
C LEU A 39 -0.29 -13.07 -5.28
N LEU A 40 -1.01 -11.99 -4.96
CA LEU A 40 -2.03 -12.00 -3.91
C LEU A 40 -3.13 -13.01 -4.25
N GLY A 41 -3.49 -13.87 -3.31
CA GLY A 41 -4.45 -14.96 -3.51
C GLY A 41 -3.84 -16.20 -4.14
N SER A 42 -2.50 -16.32 -4.15
CA SER A 42 -1.80 -17.53 -4.62
C SER A 42 -1.99 -18.72 -3.66
N LYS A 43 -2.40 -18.46 -2.42
CA LYS A 43 -2.81 -19.47 -1.44
C LYS A 43 -4.32 -19.34 -1.18
N PRO A 44 -5.07 -20.45 -1.13
CA PRO A 44 -6.45 -20.41 -0.65
C PRO A 44 -6.52 -19.86 0.77
N GLY A 45 -7.47 -18.96 1.03
CA GLY A 45 -7.63 -18.31 2.32
C GLY A 45 -6.44 -17.43 2.72
N GLU A 46 -5.77 -16.78 1.76
CA GLU A 46 -4.65 -15.89 2.06
C GLU A 46 -5.14 -14.68 2.89
N PRO A 47 -4.52 -14.37 4.05
CA PRO A 47 -4.88 -13.20 4.84
C PRO A 47 -4.66 -11.89 4.08
N VAL A 48 -5.66 -11.01 4.12
CA VAL A 48 -5.66 -9.74 3.40
C VAL A 48 -6.24 -8.61 4.22
N ALA A 49 -5.74 -7.40 4.00
CA ALA A 49 -6.38 -6.16 4.42
C ALA A 49 -7.40 -5.73 3.34
N VAL A 50 -8.67 -5.65 3.71
CA VAL A 50 -9.78 -5.26 2.85
C VAL A 50 -10.15 -3.82 3.13
N LYS A 51 -9.78 -2.91 2.23
CA LYS A 51 -10.01 -1.47 2.35
C LYS A 51 -11.20 -1.03 1.51
N ARG A 52 -12.12 -0.30 2.13
CA ARG A 52 -13.30 0.25 1.45
C ARG A 52 -13.39 1.77 1.67
N PRO A 53 -13.51 2.58 0.60
CA PRO A 53 -13.68 4.03 0.72
C PRO A 53 -14.95 4.41 1.47
N TYR A 54 -14.92 5.53 2.19
CA TYR A 54 -16.08 6.11 2.85
C TYR A 54 -15.98 7.64 2.81
N PHE A 55 -17.08 8.33 3.13
CA PHE A 55 -17.04 9.75 3.45
C PHE A 55 -17.71 10.01 4.79
N SER A 56 -17.21 11.02 5.50
CA SER A 56 -17.82 11.50 6.72
C SER A 56 -18.84 12.58 6.42
N LYS A 57 -20.04 12.45 7.00
CA LYS A 57 -20.97 13.57 7.15
C LYS A 57 -20.94 14.03 8.60
N LYS A 58 -20.69 15.32 8.81
CA LYS A 58 -20.85 15.94 10.13
C LYS A 58 -22.30 16.36 10.28
N GLU A 59 -23.05 15.63 11.10
CA GLU A 59 -24.37 16.08 11.55
C GLU A 59 -24.28 16.47 13.02
N LYS A 60 -24.48 17.76 13.30
CA LYS A 60 -24.32 18.38 14.62
C LYS A 60 -22.90 18.14 15.18
N THR A 61 -22.74 17.14 16.04
CA THR A 61 -21.50 16.77 16.76
C THR A 61 -21.06 15.33 16.52
N ILE A 62 -21.83 14.53 15.77
CA ILE A 62 -21.53 13.12 15.50
C ILE A 62 -21.00 13.01 14.07
N GLU A 63 -19.82 12.41 13.93
CA GLU A 63 -19.31 12.03 12.62
C GLU A 63 -20.00 10.73 12.18
N GLN A 64 -20.83 10.82 11.14
CA GLN A 64 -21.45 9.64 10.54
C GLN A 64 -20.63 9.16 9.34
N ILE A 65 -20.24 7.88 9.36
CA ILE A 65 -19.58 7.21 8.24
C ILE A 65 -20.65 6.81 7.22
N CYS A 66 -20.49 7.27 5.98
CA CYS A 66 -21.41 6.98 4.88
C CYS A 66 -20.71 6.26 3.72
N ARG A 67 -21.49 5.49 2.96
CA ARG A 67 -21.04 4.76 1.77
C ARG A 67 -21.22 5.62 0.53
N PHE A 68 -20.24 5.56 -0.39
CA PHE A 68 -20.44 6.10 -1.73
C PHE A 68 -21.36 5.19 -2.56
N PRO A 69 -21.99 5.71 -3.62
CA PRO A 69 -22.57 4.87 -4.67
C PRO A 69 -21.54 3.85 -5.21
N ALA A 70 -21.99 2.66 -5.58
CA ALA A 70 -21.09 1.54 -5.91
C ALA A 70 -20.11 1.87 -7.06
N ASN A 71 -20.56 2.60 -8.08
CA ASN A 71 -19.71 3.08 -9.17
C ASN A 71 -18.62 4.05 -8.70
N GLU A 72 -18.93 4.92 -7.74
CA GLU A 72 -17.95 5.83 -7.14
C GLU A 72 -16.97 5.11 -6.22
N GLU A 73 -17.41 4.09 -5.47
CA GLU A 73 -16.52 3.24 -4.67
C GLU A 73 -15.48 2.55 -5.58
N VAL A 74 -15.94 1.93 -6.66
CA VAL A 74 -15.06 1.29 -7.64
C VAL A 74 -14.09 2.30 -8.24
N LEU A 75 -14.56 3.46 -8.69
CA LEU A 75 -13.69 4.49 -9.28
C LEU A 75 -12.59 4.97 -8.31
N ARG A 76 -12.94 5.14 -7.03
CA ARG A 76 -11.99 5.53 -5.98
C ARG A 76 -10.95 4.44 -5.74
N VAL A 77 -11.40 3.19 -5.60
CA VAL A 77 -10.50 2.04 -5.45
C VAL A 77 -9.54 1.92 -6.64
N TRP A 78 -10.04 2.10 -7.87
CA TRP A 78 -9.19 2.13 -9.08
C TRP A 78 -8.14 3.22 -9.03
N LYS A 79 -8.48 4.42 -8.55
CA LYS A 79 -7.52 5.51 -8.38
C LYS A 79 -6.41 5.15 -7.39
N GLU A 80 -6.77 4.57 -6.25
CA GLU A 80 -5.81 4.13 -5.23
C GLU A 80 -4.88 3.03 -5.76
N ALA A 81 -5.44 2.02 -6.45
CA ALA A 81 -4.66 0.96 -7.07
C ALA A 81 -3.67 1.51 -8.13
N ASN A 82 -4.10 2.50 -8.93
CA ASN A 82 -3.22 3.18 -9.87
C ASN A 82 -2.09 3.93 -9.16
N ILE A 83 -2.38 4.65 -8.07
CA ILE A 83 -1.35 5.34 -7.27
C ILE A 83 -0.32 4.34 -6.73
N LEU A 84 -0.78 3.19 -6.24
CA LEU A 84 0.10 2.13 -5.77
C LEU A 84 0.98 1.58 -6.90
N LEU A 85 0.42 1.34 -8.09
CA LEU A 85 1.18 0.90 -9.26
C LEU A 85 2.26 1.91 -9.68
N TRP A 86 1.93 3.20 -9.70
CA TRP A 86 2.90 4.27 -9.96
C TRP A 86 4.00 4.30 -8.90
N SER A 87 3.65 4.07 -7.65
CA SER A 87 4.60 4.08 -6.54
C SER A 87 5.56 2.88 -6.58
N ILE A 88 5.07 1.69 -6.91
CA ILE A 88 5.91 0.52 -7.18
C ILE A 88 6.90 0.83 -8.31
N SER A 89 6.44 1.48 -9.38
CA SER A 89 7.27 1.86 -10.52
C SER A 89 8.34 2.88 -10.14
N LEU A 90 7.99 3.90 -9.35
CA LEU A 90 8.91 4.93 -8.86
C LEU A 90 9.94 4.39 -7.87
N LEU A 91 9.57 3.45 -7.01
CA LEU A 91 10.53 2.79 -6.12
C LEU A 91 11.50 1.89 -6.92
N SER A 92 10.98 1.13 -7.88
CA SER A 92 11.80 0.32 -8.79
C SER A 92 12.77 1.18 -9.60
N PHE A 93 12.31 2.34 -10.07
CA PHE A 93 13.15 3.35 -10.72
C PHE A 93 14.29 3.81 -9.80
N THR A 94 14.00 4.10 -8.52
CA THR A 94 15.03 4.49 -7.54
C THR A 94 16.07 3.38 -7.33
N TYR A 95 15.66 2.12 -7.22
CA TYR A 95 16.60 1.00 -7.11
C TYR A 95 17.48 0.86 -8.36
N ALA A 96 16.90 0.98 -9.55
CA ALA A 96 17.68 0.96 -10.79
C ALA A 96 18.71 2.13 -10.86
N PHE A 97 18.38 3.28 -10.27
CA PHE A 97 19.31 4.40 -10.10
C PHE A 97 20.45 4.06 -9.13
N ILE A 98 20.13 3.49 -7.96
CA ILE A 98 21.11 3.03 -6.96
C ILE A 98 22.07 2.00 -7.56
N ASP A 99 21.55 0.97 -8.21
CA ASP A 99 22.36 -0.10 -8.80
C ASP A 99 23.35 0.43 -9.84
N ARG A 100 22.92 1.44 -10.61
CA ARG A 100 23.80 2.11 -11.58
C ARG A 100 24.91 2.90 -10.88
N ALA A 101 24.63 3.54 -9.75
CA ALA A 101 25.64 4.23 -8.97
C ALA A 101 26.66 3.25 -8.37
N ILE A 102 26.18 2.12 -7.82
CA ILE A 102 27.04 1.06 -7.26
C ILE A 102 27.97 0.49 -8.34
N ARG A 103 27.44 0.13 -9.52
CA ARG A 103 28.25 -0.42 -10.62
C ARG A 103 29.35 0.52 -11.12
N LYS A 104 29.21 1.83 -10.91
CA LYS A 104 30.20 2.84 -11.29
C LYS A 104 31.21 3.13 -10.17
N SER A 105 30.94 2.69 -8.96
CA SER A 105 31.81 2.93 -7.81
C SER A 105 32.97 1.92 -7.80
N PRO A 106 34.21 2.36 -7.53
CA PRO A 106 35.33 1.44 -7.34
C PRO A 106 35.24 0.66 -6.02
N HIS A 107 34.37 1.08 -5.09
CA HIS A 107 34.19 0.46 -3.77
C HIS A 107 32.71 0.09 -3.53
N PRO A 108 32.43 -0.98 -2.78
CA PRO A 108 31.07 -1.27 -2.35
C PRO A 108 30.53 -0.17 -1.42
N PRO A 109 29.19 -0.04 -1.29
CA PRO A 109 28.61 0.92 -0.36
C PRO A 109 29.05 0.60 1.08
N PRO A 110 29.39 1.60 1.90
CA PRO A 110 29.87 1.39 3.27
C PRO A 110 28.75 1.02 4.26
N PHE A 111 27.52 0.87 3.77
CA PHE A 111 26.33 0.52 4.55
C PHE A 111 25.40 -0.38 3.73
N ASN A 112 24.55 -1.14 4.43
CA ASN A 112 23.54 -1.95 3.80
C ASN A 112 22.43 -1.06 3.21
N ILE A 113 22.16 -1.23 1.93
CA ILE A 113 21.04 -0.54 1.28
C ILE A 113 19.75 -1.29 1.62
N PRO A 114 18.75 -0.64 2.24
CA PRO A 114 17.49 -1.29 2.55
C PRO A 114 16.81 -1.81 1.28
N SER A 115 16.30 -3.05 1.33
CA SER A 115 15.46 -3.64 0.28
C SER A 115 13.99 -3.52 0.69
N LEU A 116 13.28 -2.58 0.09
CA LEU A 116 11.90 -2.22 0.41
C LEU A 116 10.99 -2.62 -0.76
N ARG A 117 9.75 -2.97 -0.46
CA ARG A 117 8.69 -3.14 -1.46
C ARG A 117 7.36 -2.64 -0.95
N PHE A 118 6.48 -2.28 -1.86
CA PHE A 118 5.08 -2.11 -1.51
C PHE A 118 4.40 -3.48 -1.30
N VAL A 119 3.34 -3.50 -0.50
CA VAL A 119 2.43 -4.65 -0.40
C VAL A 119 1.86 -5.03 -1.76
N ASN A 120 1.64 -6.33 -1.98
CA ASN A 120 0.85 -6.76 -3.12
C ASN A 120 -0.60 -6.31 -2.93
N ALA A 121 -1.26 -5.88 -4.01
CA ALA A 121 -2.64 -5.43 -3.94
C ALA A 121 -3.43 -5.81 -5.19
N GLY A 122 -4.75 -5.83 -5.05
CA GLY A 122 -5.71 -6.03 -6.13
C GLY A 122 -7.01 -5.28 -5.88
N ILE A 123 -7.85 -5.23 -6.91
CA ILE A 123 -9.20 -4.66 -6.83
C ILE A 123 -10.19 -5.82 -6.80
N ALA A 124 -11.04 -5.86 -5.78
CA ALA A 124 -12.20 -6.73 -5.77
C ALA A 124 -13.46 -5.93 -6.11
N VAL A 125 -14.19 -6.40 -7.13
CA VAL A 125 -15.45 -5.83 -7.58
C VAL A 125 -16.56 -6.83 -7.27
N VAL A 126 -17.52 -6.42 -6.44
CA VAL A 126 -18.63 -7.28 -6.00
C VAL A 126 -19.86 -6.93 -6.81
N HIS A 127 -20.49 -7.96 -7.37
CA HIS A 127 -21.78 -7.86 -8.06
C HIS A 127 -22.87 -8.52 -7.23
N THR A 128 -24.11 -8.05 -7.34
CA THR A 128 -25.28 -8.74 -6.79
C THR A 128 -25.58 -9.99 -7.63
N GLY A 129 -26.44 -10.89 -7.11
CA GLY A 129 -26.89 -12.08 -7.85
C GLY A 129 -27.60 -11.78 -9.18
N HIS A 130 -27.98 -10.52 -9.41
CA HIS A 130 -28.56 -10.04 -10.67
C HIS A 130 -27.55 -9.35 -11.60
N GLY A 131 -26.26 -9.36 -11.25
CA GLY A 131 -25.16 -8.77 -12.05
C GLY A 131 -24.90 -7.29 -11.81
N SER A 132 -25.74 -6.59 -11.03
CA SER A 132 -25.54 -5.17 -10.72
C SER A 132 -24.32 -4.96 -9.82
N LEU A 133 -23.54 -3.91 -10.11
CA LEU A 133 -22.40 -3.53 -9.27
C LEU A 133 -22.86 -3.18 -7.85
N HIS A 134 -22.27 -3.82 -6.84
CA HIS A 134 -22.60 -3.65 -5.43
C HIS A 134 -21.55 -2.84 -4.66
N ALA A 135 -20.27 -3.16 -4.84
CA ALA A 135 -19.18 -2.52 -4.09
C ALA A 135 -17.82 -2.73 -4.77
N GLY A 136 -16.88 -1.84 -4.45
CA GLY A 136 -15.47 -1.96 -4.81
C GLY A 136 -14.59 -1.96 -3.57
N TYR A 137 -13.57 -2.81 -3.55
CA TYR A 137 -12.61 -2.94 -2.46
C TYR A 137 -11.19 -2.93 -3.00
N LEU A 138 -10.29 -2.24 -2.28
CA LEU A 138 -8.86 -2.44 -2.43
C LEU A 138 -8.45 -3.56 -1.48
N VAL A 139 -7.86 -4.62 -2.01
CA VAL A 139 -7.44 -5.80 -1.25
C VAL A 139 -5.92 -5.81 -1.25
N GLU A 140 -5.31 -5.80 -0.08
CA GLU A 140 -3.85 -5.71 0.09
C GLU A 140 -3.34 -6.90 0.92
N GLU A 141 -2.09 -7.28 0.71
CA GLU A 141 -1.36 -8.20 1.58
C GLU A 141 -1.47 -7.74 3.03
N MET A 142 -1.85 -8.66 3.92
CA MET A 142 -1.91 -8.35 5.34
C MET A 142 -0.49 -8.17 5.89
N ILE A 143 -0.27 -7.06 6.58
CA ILE A 143 0.93 -6.87 7.39
C ILE A 143 0.53 -7.21 8.84
N ASP A 144 0.87 -8.41 9.29
CA ASP A 144 0.58 -8.83 10.66
C ASP A 144 1.50 -8.11 11.65
N SER A 145 0.92 -7.34 12.58
CA SER A 145 1.68 -6.58 13.57
C SER A 145 2.43 -7.46 14.55
N ASP A 146 1.94 -8.68 14.81
CA ASP A 146 2.59 -9.60 15.75
C ASP A 146 3.89 -10.15 15.15
N ASP A 147 3.90 -10.37 13.83
CA ASP A 147 5.07 -10.86 13.09
C ASP A 147 5.96 -9.74 12.55
N HIS A 148 5.44 -8.50 12.43
CA HIS A 148 6.11 -7.42 11.70
C HIS A 148 6.37 -6.14 12.49
N GLY A 149 5.96 -6.10 13.76
CA GLY A 149 6.06 -4.92 14.59
C GLY A 149 4.94 -3.92 14.33
N SER A 150 4.97 -2.80 15.07
CA SER A 150 3.96 -1.77 14.92
C SER A 150 4.02 -1.10 13.55
N PHE A 151 2.85 -0.64 13.08
CA PHE A 151 2.77 0.16 11.87
C PHE A 151 3.32 1.56 12.14
N ILE A 152 4.34 1.96 11.38
CA ILE A 152 5.11 3.17 11.59
C ILE A 152 4.98 4.08 10.39
N LYS A 153 4.78 5.36 10.65
CA LYS A 153 4.85 6.43 9.65
C LYS A 153 6.27 6.96 9.62
N TYR A 154 7.00 6.71 8.53
CA TYR A 154 8.39 7.11 8.37
C TYR A 154 8.53 8.55 7.87
N ILE A 155 7.61 9.00 7.01
CA ILE A 155 7.61 10.34 6.41
C ILE A 155 6.16 10.86 6.36
N HIS A 156 5.94 12.11 6.75
CA HIS A 156 4.64 12.75 6.63
C HIS A 156 4.39 13.27 5.21
N ASN A 157 3.14 13.25 4.75
CA ASN A 157 2.74 13.88 3.47
C ASN A 157 3.04 15.40 3.37
N GLY A 158 3.19 16.10 4.50
CA GLY A 158 3.43 17.54 4.56
C GLY A 158 4.91 17.96 4.65
N THR A 159 5.84 17.02 4.84
CA THR A 159 7.27 17.32 5.04
C THR A 159 8.16 16.30 4.34
N ALA A 160 9.36 16.72 3.92
CA ALA A 160 10.36 15.84 3.29
C ALA A 160 11.47 15.41 4.27
N VAL A 161 11.12 15.29 5.56
CA VAL A 161 12.05 14.90 6.64
C VAL A 161 11.52 13.64 7.34
N PRO A 162 12.40 12.85 7.99
CA PRO A 162 11.97 11.74 8.83
C PRO A 162 10.95 12.19 9.87
N ALA A 163 9.91 11.39 10.06
CA ALA A 163 8.94 11.55 11.14
C ALA A 163 9.44 10.97 12.48
N LEU A 164 10.54 10.23 12.43
CA LEU A 164 11.16 9.56 13.59
C LEU A 164 12.22 10.43 14.24
N ASP A 165 12.40 10.25 15.55
CA ASP A 165 13.49 10.88 16.28
C ASP A 165 14.86 10.34 15.81
N PRO A 166 15.93 11.14 15.77
CA PRO A 166 17.27 10.67 15.40
C PRO A 166 17.82 9.52 16.27
N SER A 167 17.30 9.34 17.48
CA SER A 167 17.65 8.22 18.38
C SER A 167 16.87 6.93 18.09
N ASP A 168 15.85 6.98 17.22
CA ASP A 168 15.07 5.82 16.81
C ASP A 168 15.90 4.89 15.91
N GLU A 169 15.84 3.58 16.17
CA GLU A 169 16.60 2.58 15.40
C GLU A 169 16.21 2.53 13.91
N LEU A 170 14.99 2.95 13.57
CA LEU A 170 14.48 3.03 12.21
C LEU A 170 14.71 4.39 11.56
N TYR A 171 15.35 5.34 12.25
CA TYR A 171 15.67 6.66 11.69
C TYR A 171 16.50 6.55 10.40
N GLY A 172 17.48 5.64 10.35
CA GLY A 172 18.28 5.40 9.15
C GLY A 172 17.44 4.90 7.95
N LEU A 173 16.37 4.14 8.22
CA LEU A 173 15.41 3.76 7.18
C LEU A 173 14.59 4.96 6.71
N ALA A 174 14.13 5.81 7.62
CA ALA A 174 13.42 7.03 7.26
C ALA A 174 14.30 8.00 6.44
N GLN A 175 15.58 8.12 6.77
CA GLN A 175 16.55 8.88 5.96
C GLN A 175 16.73 8.28 4.56
N PHE A 176 16.81 6.96 4.45
CA PHE A 176 16.86 6.29 3.15
C PHE A 176 15.59 6.58 2.33
N LEU A 177 14.41 6.58 2.96
CA LEU A 177 13.16 6.95 2.31
C LEU A 177 13.16 8.40 1.82
N CYS A 178 13.69 9.36 2.60
CA CYS A 178 13.88 10.74 2.14
C CYS A 178 14.81 10.81 0.92
N PHE A 179 15.89 10.02 0.90
CA PHE A 179 16.76 9.88 -0.27
C PHE A 179 15.98 9.38 -1.50
N THR A 180 15.06 8.42 -1.34
CA THR A 180 14.23 7.96 -2.48
C THR A 180 13.36 9.09 -3.04
N GLN A 181 12.77 9.92 -2.18
CA GLN A 181 11.97 11.08 -2.61
C GLN A 181 12.83 12.05 -3.42
N HIS A 182 14.04 12.34 -2.92
CA HIS A 182 14.98 13.23 -3.59
C HIS A 182 15.36 12.72 -4.98
N VAL A 183 15.71 11.44 -5.11
CA VAL A 183 16.05 10.82 -6.41
C VAL A 183 14.86 10.91 -7.37
N GLN A 184 13.66 10.55 -6.91
CA GLN A 184 12.45 10.58 -7.75
C GLN A 184 12.16 12.00 -8.24
N TYR A 185 12.14 12.97 -7.33
CA TYR A 185 11.88 14.38 -7.67
C TYR A 185 12.94 14.91 -8.65
N ALA A 186 14.23 14.75 -8.34
CA ALA A 186 15.31 15.26 -9.17
C ALA A 186 15.33 14.60 -10.56
N LYS A 187 15.11 13.29 -10.65
CA LYS A 187 15.19 12.56 -11.92
C LYS A 187 13.95 12.66 -12.79
N THR A 188 12.81 13.04 -12.22
CA THR A 188 11.58 13.34 -12.97
C THR A 188 11.46 14.83 -13.33
N GLY A 189 12.53 15.61 -13.16
CA GLY A 189 12.52 17.05 -13.45
C GLY A 189 11.61 17.85 -12.51
N GLY A 190 11.40 17.37 -11.29
CA GLY A 190 10.51 17.98 -10.30
C GLY A 190 9.04 17.60 -10.43
N SER A 191 8.70 16.58 -11.22
CA SER A 191 7.31 16.27 -11.55
C SER A 191 6.61 15.41 -10.49
N VAL A 192 7.29 14.37 -9.98
CA VAL A 192 6.67 13.39 -9.10
C VAL A 192 7.67 12.76 -8.13
N TYR A 193 7.19 12.45 -6.93
CA TYR A 193 7.87 11.66 -5.93
C TYR A 193 6.81 10.99 -5.04
N ILE A 194 7.23 9.96 -4.31
CA ILE A 194 6.39 9.29 -3.32
C ILE A 194 6.45 10.05 -2.00
N SER A 195 5.31 10.34 -1.39
CA SER A 195 5.23 10.84 -0.01
C SER A 195 4.54 9.83 0.90
N ASP A 196 4.33 10.19 2.17
CA ASP A 196 3.54 9.41 3.13
C ASP A 196 3.99 7.96 3.32
N TYR A 197 5.31 7.73 3.31
CA TYR A 197 5.88 6.41 3.54
C TYR A 197 5.52 5.91 4.95
N GLN A 198 4.88 4.76 5.01
CA GLN A 198 4.46 4.09 6.23
C GLN A 198 4.40 2.57 6.01
N GLY A 199 4.50 1.78 7.07
CA GLY A 199 4.55 0.32 6.98
C GLY A 199 5.07 -0.32 8.26
N ALA A 200 5.41 -1.61 8.22
CA ALA A 200 5.94 -2.32 9.37
C ALA A 200 7.40 -2.75 9.15
N PRO A 201 8.25 -2.64 10.19
CA PRO A 201 9.66 -2.98 10.11
C PRO A 201 9.89 -4.49 10.22
N SER A 202 9.61 -5.27 9.18
CA SER A 202 9.93 -6.71 9.20
C SER A 202 11.07 -7.16 8.28
N HIS A 203 11.82 -8.14 8.77
CA HIS A 203 12.84 -8.91 8.05
C HIS A 203 12.18 -10.05 7.26
N PRO A 204 12.65 -10.42 6.04
CA PRO A 204 13.71 -9.82 5.23
C PRO A 204 13.21 -8.73 4.26
N HIS A 205 11.93 -8.37 4.31
CA HIS A 205 11.30 -7.41 3.41
C HIS A 205 10.55 -6.35 4.21
N LYS A 206 11.10 -5.13 4.24
CA LYS A 206 10.44 -4.00 4.86
C LYS A 206 9.28 -3.58 3.97
N PHE A 207 8.08 -3.74 4.48
CA PHE A 207 6.86 -3.43 3.77
C PHE A 207 6.59 -1.93 3.83
N ILE A 208 6.20 -1.39 2.69
CA ILE A 208 5.66 -0.05 2.58
C ILE A 208 4.21 -0.17 2.12
N GLN A 209 3.33 0.61 2.73
CA GLN A 209 1.93 0.71 2.35
C GLN A 209 1.56 2.19 2.27
N PHE A 210 0.69 2.56 1.34
CA PHE A 210 -0.06 3.79 1.48
C PHE A 210 -1.34 3.50 2.23
N ILE A 211 -1.64 4.34 3.22
CA ILE A 211 -2.96 4.38 3.80
C ILE A 211 -3.88 5.14 2.88
#